data_AF-A0A5Q2MY52-F1
#
_entry.id   AF-A0A5Q2MY52-F1
#
_cell.length_a   1.000
_cell.length_b   1.000
_cell.length_c   1.000
_cell.angle_alpha   90.00
_cell.angle_beta   90.00
_cell.angle_gamma   90.00
#
_symmetry.space_group_name_H-M   'P 1'
#
loop_
_entity.id
_entity.type
_entity.pdbx_description
1 polymer ?
#
loop_
_entity_poly.entity_id
_entity_poly.type
_entity_poly.pdbx_seq_one_letter_code
_entity_poly.pdbx_strand_id
1 'polypeptide(L)'
;MLLLIGTRFQAEAVPEDITKLTSFGFITLSEYLLSNCNGRESVNIANRIEGCGELISITNRKTEELIQCSNCEAEYTYEEIKVNAQRIKEIKEIKYNKIIDYILEKVKNTNVEIEEIARRTGNYIFRINEKSFFVVFNFPNCNLETLLLNRAKNQFIILINFSEKIPSIPGEVIVFSGYEILEDGFESFKHILRDLPTCSELIEKVRLVPSIETKIIELGKKIEWQFFENEISNFIMHEIKSRSEQRYLYWLLLNHHPELKHILVNAGGAGKADKLPIILSEYLSDMLREPATMDAKLYSTTKVTNTTMEKVTHHMLLSDSKTTRVIIFTTTNDVTCWEDVFSAKRKYGYFKLLILTARILSEISVHLEFHTELIEKMQSRIPHSKTSG
;
A
#
# COMPACT_ATOMS: atom_id res chain seq x y z
N MET A 1 12.76 0.00 -9.52
CA MET A 1 13.63 -0.50 -10.61
C MET A 1 12.97 -1.71 -11.24
N LEU A 2 12.83 -1.76 -12.56
CA LEU A 2 12.20 -2.88 -13.26
C LEU A 2 13.28 -3.73 -13.96
N LEU A 3 13.47 -4.98 -13.51
CA LEU A 3 14.32 -5.95 -14.17
C LEU A 3 13.56 -6.68 -15.28
N LEU A 4 13.75 -6.24 -16.53
CA LEU A 4 13.27 -6.95 -17.70
C LEU A 4 14.42 -7.35 -18.63
N ILE A 5 14.26 -8.52 -19.27
CA ILE A 5 15.12 -8.90 -20.38
C ILE A 5 14.92 -7.89 -21.51
N GLY A 6 16.01 -7.41 -22.08
CA GLY A 6 16.02 -6.38 -23.13
C GLY A 6 16.12 -4.95 -22.61
N THR A 7 16.13 -4.71 -21.29
CA THR A 7 16.44 -3.38 -20.75
C THR A 7 17.87 -2.98 -21.08
N ARG A 8 18.06 -1.76 -21.59
CA ARG A 8 19.32 -1.24 -22.13
C ARG A 8 19.82 -0.05 -21.33
N PHE A 9 21.14 0.03 -21.19
CA PHE A 9 21.86 1.12 -20.53
C PHE A 9 23.04 1.54 -21.40
N GLN A 10 23.40 2.82 -21.37
CA GLN A 10 24.72 3.22 -21.87
C GLN A 10 25.78 2.59 -20.96
N ALA A 11 26.84 2.03 -21.56
CA ALA A 11 27.80 1.20 -20.83
C ALA A 11 28.54 1.95 -19.70
N GLU A 12 28.69 3.27 -19.84
CA GLU A 12 29.31 4.16 -18.84
C GLU A 12 28.33 4.64 -17.78
N ALA A 13 27.02 4.47 -17.99
CA ALA A 13 25.95 4.94 -17.12
C ALA A 13 25.02 3.80 -16.67
N VAL A 14 25.59 2.63 -16.39
CA VAL A 14 24.83 1.52 -15.79
C VAL A 14 24.52 1.85 -14.34
N PRO A 15 23.26 1.77 -13.89
CA PRO A 15 22.91 2.00 -12.50
C PRO A 15 23.68 1.08 -11.54
N GLU A 16 24.01 1.59 -10.36
CA GLU A 16 24.78 0.84 -9.35
C GLU A 16 24.07 -0.48 -8.98
N ASP A 17 22.75 -0.46 -8.83
CA ASP A 17 21.95 -1.63 -8.46
C ASP A 17 22.01 -2.73 -9.53
N ILE A 18 22.02 -2.36 -10.82
CA ILE A 18 22.21 -3.30 -11.93
C ILE A 18 23.62 -3.92 -11.89
N THR A 19 24.62 -3.10 -11.55
CA THR A 19 26.00 -3.57 -11.38
C THR A 19 26.10 -4.56 -10.23
N LYS A 20 25.48 -4.27 -9.08
CA LYS A 20 25.38 -5.18 -7.92
C LYS A 20 24.72 -6.50 -8.30
N LEU A 21 23.55 -6.46 -8.94
CA LEU A 21 22.84 -7.68 -9.38
C LEU A 21 23.67 -8.53 -10.36
N THR A 22 24.47 -7.88 -11.22
CA THR A 22 25.41 -8.57 -12.12
C THR A 22 26.54 -9.23 -11.34
N SER A 23 27.11 -8.54 -10.34
CA SER A 23 28.18 -9.07 -9.48
C SER A 23 27.73 -10.27 -8.64
N PHE A 24 26.49 -10.26 -8.17
CA PHE A 24 25.86 -11.43 -7.52
C PHE A 24 25.54 -12.54 -8.52
N GLY A 25 25.66 -12.28 -9.82
CA GLY A 25 25.32 -13.20 -10.90
C GLY A 25 23.83 -13.54 -10.95
N PHE A 26 22.97 -12.60 -10.57
CA PHE A 26 21.52 -12.69 -10.72
C PHE A 26 21.08 -12.32 -12.14
N ILE A 27 21.83 -11.44 -12.81
CA ILE A 27 21.58 -11.04 -14.18
C ILE A 27 22.85 -11.18 -15.03
N THR A 28 22.65 -11.41 -16.33
CA THR A 28 23.72 -11.42 -17.33
C THR A 28 23.55 -10.22 -18.25
N LEU A 29 24.57 -9.37 -18.34
CA LEU A 29 24.63 -8.26 -19.29
C LEU A 29 25.43 -8.68 -20.53
N SER A 30 24.92 -8.36 -21.71
CA SER A 30 25.72 -8.34 -22.95
C SER A 30 26.09 -6.91 -23.30
N GLU A 31 27.30 -6.70 -23.79
CA GLU A 31 27.74 -5.41 -24.33
C GLU A 31 27.79 -5.46 -25.86
N TYR A 32 27.31 -4.41 -26.51
CA TYR A 32 27.39 -4.23 -27.95
C TYR A 32 27.49 -2.76 -28.34
N LEU A 33 27.95 -2.49 -29.56
CA LEU A 33 27.99 -1.15 -30.14
C LEU A 33 26.75 -0.88 -30.96
N LEU A 34 26.21 0.34 -30.84
CA LEU A 34 25.05 0.80 -31.58
C LEU A 34 25.41 2.09 -32.32
N SER A 35 25.23 2.12 -33.64
CA SER A 35 25.51 3.31 -34.46
C SER A 35 24.46 3.48 -35.55
N ASN A 36 24.24 4.72 -35.99
CA ASN A 36 23.44 5.00 -37.17
C ASN A 36 24.21 4.70 -38.45
N CYS A 37 23.50 4.25 -39.48
CA CYS A 37 23.99 4.13 -40.85
C CYS A 37 24.11 5.52 -41.49
N ASN A 38 25.25 6.19 -41.30
CA ASN A 38 25.47 7.57 -41.74
C ASN A 38 26.06 7.70 -43.16
N GLY A 39 26.45 6.58 -43.80
CA GLY A 39 27.15 6.61 -45.07
C GLY A 39 28.64 6.94 -44.93
N ARG A 40 29.32 6.99 -46.08
CA ARG A 40 30.75 7.27 -46.20
C ARG A 40 30.94 8.40 -47.20
N GLU A 41 31.47 9.52 -46.74
CA GLU A 41 31.96 10.56 -47.63
C GLU A 41 33.38 10.21 -48.11
N SER A 42 33.62 10.35 -49.41
CA SER A 42 34.92 10.06 -50.02
C SER A 42 35.16 11.01 -51.20
N VAL A 43 36.41 11.41 -51.39
CA VAL A 43 36.84 12.18 -52.57
C VAL A 43 36.76 11.30 -53.83
N ASN A 44 36.98 9.99 -53.69
CA ASN A 44 36.71 9.02 -54.74
C ASN A 44 35.21 8.65 -54.74
N ILE A 45 34.51 9.00 -55.82
CA ILE A 45 33.07 8.75 -56.00
C ILE A 45 32.74 7.25 -55.88
N ALA A 46 33.62 6.37 -56.35
CA ALA A 46 33.41 4.92 -56.29
C ALA A 46 33.37 4.36 -54.85
N ASN A 47 33.90 5.11 -53.88
CA ASN A 47 33.93 4.72 -52.47
C ASN A 47 32.89 5.48 -51.62
N ARG A 48 32.01 6.28 -52.24
CA ARG A 48 30.93 6.96 -51.53
C ARG A 48 29.81 5.97 -51.24
N ILE A 49 29.30 6.01 -50.01
CA ILE A 49 28.18 5.18 -49.57
C ILE A 49 27.12 6.13 -49.01
N GLU A 50 25.90 6.07 -49.49
CA GLU A 50 24.79 6.83 -48.90
C GLU A 50 24.23 6.09 -47.69
N GLY A 51 24.14 6.78 -46.55
CA GLY A 51 23.57 6.25 -45.32
C GLY A 51 22.05 6.35 -45.30
N CYS A 52 21.37 5.37 -44.69
CA CYS A 52 19.92 5.37 -44.55
C CYS A 52 19.42 5.73 -43.14
N GLY A 53 20.33 6.00 -42.19
CA GLY A 53 20.00 6.34 -40.79
C GLY A 53 19.59 5.17 -39.90
N GLU A 54 19.48 3.94 -40.43
CA GLU A 54 19.08 2.75 -39.66
C GLU A 54 20.12 2.38 -38.59
N LEU A 55 19.66 1.82 -37.48
CA LEU A 55 20.53 1.40 -36.38
C LEU A 55 21.25 0.10 -36.68
N ILE A 56 22.58 0.14 -36.67
CA ILE A 56 23.46 -1.00 -36.82
C ILE A 56 23.91 -1.45 -35.42
N SER A 57 23.59 -2.70 -35.05
CA SER A 57 24.05 -3.33 -33.80
C SER A 57 25.22 -4.26 -34.07
N ILE A 58 26.31 -4.09 -33.32
CA ILE A 58 27.56 -4.83 -33.51
C ILE A 58 27.93 -5.52 -32.21
N THR A 59 27.88 -6.85 -32.22
CA THR A 59 28.37 -7.72 -31.15
C THR A 59 29.67 -8.37 -31.61
N ASN A 60 30.72 -8.36 -30.76
CA ASN A 60 32.02 -9.03 -30.94
C ASN A 60 32.29 -9.64 -32.33
N ARG A 61 32.95 -8.88 -33.22
CA ARG A 61 33.43 -9.37 -34.52
C ARG A 61 34.95 -9.29 -34.62
N LYS A 62 35.53 -10.15 -35.48
CA LYS A 62 36.92 -10.03 -35.91
C LYS A 62 37.05 -8.74 -36.74
N THR A 63 38.14 -8.00 -36.55
CA THR A 63 38.40 -6.69 -37.18
C THR A 63 38.39 -6.69 -38.71
N GLU A 64 38.41 -7.88 -39.34
CA GLU A 64 38.51 -8.06 -40.79
C GLU A 64 37.17 -8.25 -41.51
N GLU A 65 36.06 -8.46 -40.79
CA GLU A 65 34.73 -8.66 -41.41
C GLU A 65 33.98 -7.34 -41.61
N LEU A 66 33.42 -7.14 -42.81
CA LEU A 66 32.56 -5.99 -43.11
C LEU A 66 31.22 -6.09 -42.36
N ILE A 67 30.71 -4.94 -41.96
CA ILE A 67 29.46 -4.76 -41.23
C ILE A 67 28.45 -4.15 -42.20
N GLN A 68 27.44 -4.93 -42.55
CA GLN A 68 26.44 -4.54 -43.52
C GLN A 68 25.21 -3.94 -42.82
N CYS A 69 24.72 -2.80 -43.31
CA CYS A 69 23.44 -2.24 -42.92
C CYS A 69 22.30 -3.14 -43.43
N SER A 70 21.39 -3.55 -42.56
CA SER A 70 20.26 -4.43 -42.92
C SER A 70 19.21 -3.79 -43.82
N ASN A 71 19.22 -2.46 -43.97
CA ASN A 71 18.21 -1.72 -44.75
C ASN A 71 18.71 -1.26 -46.12
N CYS A 72 19.92 -0.69 -46.20
CA CYS A 72 20.47 -0.18 -47.47
C CYS A 72 21.69 -0.97 -47.97
N GLU A 73 22.03 -2.08 -47.32
CA GLU A 73 23.14 -2.97 -47.70
C GLU A 73 24.53 -2.32 -47.69
N ALA A 74 24.64 -1.07 -47.23
CA ALA A 74 25.89 -0.35 -47.05
C ALA A 74 26.87 -1.13 -46.16
N GLU A 75 28.10 -1.31 -46.65
CA GLU A 75 29.15 -2.04 -45.94
C GLU A 75 30.16 -1.09 -45.27
N TYR A 76 30.50 -1.39 -44.03
CA TYR A 76 31.43 -0.61 -43.22
C TYR A 76 32.49 -1.50 -42.60
N THR A 77 33.68 -0.96 -42.39
CA THR A 77 34.67 -1.55 -41.50
C THR A 77 34.29 -1.27 -40.04
N TYR A 78 34.83 -2.09 -39.13
CA TYR A 78 34.62 -1.90 -37.69
C TYR A 78 35.08 -0.52 -37.20
N GLU A 79 36.25 -0.06 -37.66
CA GLU A 79 36.80 1.23 -37.25
C GLU A 79 35.94 2.42 -37.73
N GLU A 80 35.32 2.33 -38.91
CA GLU A 80 34.43 3.37 -39.41
C GLU A 80 33.16 3.53 -38.56
N ILE A 81 32.54 2.41 -38.14
CA ILE A 81 31.33 2.48 -37.31
C ILE A 81 31.65 2.85 -35.87
N LYS A 82 32.75 2.33 -35.31
CA LYS A 82 33.10 2.51 -33.89
C LYS A 82 33.23 3.99 -33.48
N VAL A 83 33.66 4.87 -34.39
CA VAL A 83 33.88 6.31 -34.10
C VAL A 83 32.62 7.00 -33.59
N ASN A 84 31.46 6.67 -34.14
CA ASN A 84 30.18 7.29 -33.77
C ASN A 84 29.25 6.35 -32.99
N ALA A 85 29.75 5.19 -32.59
CA ALA A 85 28.96 4.17 -31.93
C ALA A 85 28.85 4.43 -30.42
N GLN A 86 27.65 4.21 -29.89
CA GLN A 86 27.40 4.17 -28.46
C GLN A 86 27.59 2.74 -27.94
N ARG A 87 28.30 2.58 -26.82
CA ARG A 87 28.37 1.29 -26.12
C ARG A 87 27.12 1.09 -25.30
N ILE A 88 26.42 -0.01 -25.55
CA ILE A 88 25.18 -0.38 -24.87
C ILE A 88 25.40 -1.67 -24.10
N LYS A 89 24.94 -1.71 -22.86
CA LYS A 89 24.76 -2.95 -22.10
C LYS A 89 23.28 -3.29 -22.01
N GLU A 90 22.93 -4.53 -22.34
CA GLU A 90 21.56 -5.04 -22.33
C GLU A 90 21.44 -6.26 -21.41
N ILE A 91 20.36 -6.31 -20.61
CA ILE A 91 20.03 -7.48 -19.80
C ILE A 91 19.59 -8.61 -20.74
N LYS A 92 20.39 -9.69 -20.82
CA LYS A 92 20.07 -10.87 -21.63
C LYS A 92 19.35 -11.95 -20.85
N GLU A 93 19.66 -12.09 -19.57
CA GLU A 93 19.17 -13.17 -18.73
C GLU A 93 18.95 -12.67 -17.31
N ILE A 94 17.87 -13.16 -16.68
CA ILE A 94 17.58 -12.96 -15.26
C ILE A 94 17.39 -14.35 -14.62
N LYS A 95 18.20 -14.67 -13.62
CA LYS A 95 18.23 -15.97 -12.94
C LYS A 95 17.32 -15.97 -11.72
N TYR A 96 16.01 -15.98 -11.95
CA TYR A 96 15.01 -15.90 -10.87
C TYR A 96 15.18 -16.97 -9.79
N ASN A 97 15.51 -18.21 -10.14
CA ASN A 97 15.75 -19.26 -9.13
C ASN A 97 16.89 -18.91 -8.17
N LYS A 98 17.97 -18.29 -8.67
CA LYS A 98 19.10 -17.85 -7.85
C LYS A 98 18.72 -16.67 -6.94
N ILE A 99 17.88 -15.76 -7.43
CA ILE A 99 17.31 -14.66 -6.63
C ILE A 99 16.45 -15.24 -5.49
N ILE A 100 15.57 -16.20 -5.79
CA ILE A 100 14.74 -16.87 -4.79
C ILE A 100 15.63 -17.54 -3.74
N ASP A 101 16.57 -18.39 -4.17
CA ASP A 101 17.46 -19.11 -3.24
C ASP A 101 18.22 -18.15 -2.32
N TYR A 102 18.71 -17.02 -2.85
CA TYR A 102 19.39 -15.99 -2.07
C TYR A 102 18.47 -15.28 -1.07
N ILE A 103 17.23 -14.97 -1.46
CA ILE A 103 16.24 -14.41 -0.52
C ILE A 103 15.92 -15.43 0.58
N LEU A 104 15.70 -16.69 0.23
CA LEU A 104 15.40 -17.73 1.22
C LEU A 104 16.54 -17.90 2.22
N GLU A 105 17.80 -17.78 1.78
CA GLU A 105 18.97 -17.75 2.67
C GLU A 105 18.91 -16.56 3.63
N LYS A 106 18.66 -15.34 3.12
CA LYS A 106 18.46 -14.16 3.97
C LYS A 106 17.32 -14.33 4.97
N VAL A 107 16.21 -14.95 4.57
CA VAL A 107 15.07 -15.24 5.45
C VAL A 107 15.47 -16.26 6.53
N LYS A 108 16.15 -17.36 6.17
CA LYS A 108 16.63 -18.37 7.14
C LYS A 108 17.57 -17.77 8.18
N ASN A 109 18.43 -16.84 7.78
CA ASN A 109 19.36 -16.13 8.69
C ASN A 109 18.64 -15.28 9.74
N THR A 110 17.33 -15.02 9.58
CA THR A 110 16.50 -14.32 10.56
C THR A 110 15.73 -15.26 11.50
N ASN A 111 16.07 -16.56 11.54
CA ASN A 111 15.37 -17.60 12.33
C ASN A 111 13.89 -17.80 11.94
N VAL A 112 13.57 -17.60 10.66
CA VAL A 112 12.25 -17.93 10.11
C VAL A 112 12.31 -19.36 9.58
N GLU A 113 11.37 -20.21 9.99
CA GLU A 113 11.28 -21.55 9.43
C GLU A 113 10.64 -21.47 8.04
N ILE A 114 11.23 -22.20 7.09
CA ILE A 114 10.77 -22.21 5.70
C ILE A 114 10.42 -23.65 5.34
N GLU A 115 9.17 -23.87 4.95
CA GLU A 115 8.71 -25.10 4.34
C GLU A 115 8.48 -24.88 2.84
N GLU A 116 9.12 -25.69 2.01
CA GLU A 116 8.95 -25.65 0.57
C GLU A 116 7.70 -26.45 0.17
N ILE A 117 6.74 -25.81 -0.50
CA ILE A 117 5.57 -26.51 -1.06
C ILE A 117 5.87 -26.94 -2.50
N ALA A 118 6.31 -25.99 -3.32
CA ALA A 118 6.57 -26.23 -4.74
C ALA A 118 7.63 -25.27 -5.27
N ARG A 119 8.88 -25.73 -5.35
CA ARG A 119 10.02 -24.92 -5.83
C ARG A 119 9.80 -24.30 -7.20
N ARG A 120 9.26 -25.09 -8.14
CA ARG A 120 9.06 -24.68 -9.53
C ARG A 120 8.09 -23.51 -9.68
N THR A 121 7.16 -23.37 -8.73
CA THR A 121 6.16 -22.31 -8.71
C THR A 121 6.51 -21.19 -7.73
N GLY A 122 7.62 -21.31 -6.98
CA GLY A 122 8.06 -20.31 -6.01
C GLY A 122 7.13 -20.20 -4.79
N ASN A 123 6.51 -21.31 -4.36
CA ASN A 123 5.59 -21.34 -3.23
C ASN A 123 6.24 -21.92 -1.98
N TYR A 124 6.14 -21.19 -0.87
CA TYR A 124 6.72 -21.54 0.42
C TYR A 124 5.74 -21.27 1.56
N ILE A 125 5.97 -21.85 2.72
CA ILE A 125 5.38 -21.42 3.99
C ILE A 125 6.49 -20.83 4.84
N PHE A 126 6.30 -19.61 5.30
CA PHE A 126 7.14 -19.04 6.35
C PHE A 126 6.44 -19.22 7.68
N ARG A 127 7.12 -19.81 8.68
CA ARG A 127 6.64 -19.83 10.06
C ARG A 127 7.45 -18.87 10.91
N ILE A 128 6.74 -17.97 11.58
CA ILE A 128 7.30 -16.97 12.49
C ILE A 128 6.53 -17.12 13.80
N ASN A 129 7.20 -17.66 14.82
CA ASN A 129 6.55 -18.11 16.06
C ASN A 129 5.41 -19.11 15.72
N GLU A 130 4.19 -18.88 16.22
CA GLU A 130 3.03 -19.73 15.99
C GLU A 130 2.26 -19.41 14.69
N LYS A 131 2.72 -18.41 13.92
CA LYS A 131 2.03 -17.93 12.71
C LYS A 131 2.63 -18.53 11.45
N SER A 132 1.76 -18.95 10.53
CA SER A 132 2.13 -19.50 9.22
C SER A 132 1.63 -18.61 8.10
N PHE A 133 2.53 -18.27 7.17
CA PHE A 133 2.26 -17.39 6.04
C PHE A 133 2.54 -18.13 4.73
N PHE A 134 1.60 -18.07 3.78
CA PHE A 134 1.82 -18.61 2.45
C PHE A 134 2.58 -17.59 1.61
N VAL A 135 3.75 -17.94 1.11
CA VAL A 135 4.65 -17.01 0.42
C VAL A 135 4.73 -17.32 -1.05
N VAL A 136 4.59 -16.27 -1.85
CA VAL A 136 4.61 -16.32 -3.30
C VAL A 136 5.59 -15.29 -3.83
N PHE A 137 6.50 -15.72 -4.70
CA PHE A 137 7.41 -14.82 -5.41
C PHE A 137 6.79 -14.37 -6.74
N ASN A 138 6.52 -13.07 -6.88
CA ASN A 138 5.92 -12.51 -8.09
C ASN A 138 6.96 -11.90 -9.02
N PHE A 139 7.16 -12.56 -10.17
CA PHE A 139 8.02 -12.09 -11.25
C PHE A 139 7.18 -11.68 -12.48
N PRO A 140 7.73 -10.90 -13.43
CA PRO A 140 6.98 -10.39 -14.59
C PRO A 140 6.22 -11.44 -15.41
N ASN A 141 6.70 -12.69 -15.47
CA ASN A 141 6.10 -13.79 -16.23
C ASN A 141 5.35 -14.80 -15.34
N CYS A 142 5.09 -14.45 -14.09
CA CYS A 142 4.48 -15.36 -13.13
C CYS A 142 2.95 -15.36 -13.29
N ASN A 143 2.33 -16.54 -13.40
CA ASN A 143 0.87 -16.65 -13.39
C ASN A 143 0.37 -16.65 -11.95
N LEU A 144 0.17 -15.45 -11.38
CA LEU A 144 -0.21 -15.31 -9.98
C LEU A 144 -1.55 -15.99 -9.65
N GLU A 145 -2.52 -15.93 -10.57
CA GLU A 145 -3.83 -16.58 -10.35
C GLU A 145 -3.66 -18.07 -10.04
N THR A 146 -2.81 -18.76 -10.82
CA THR A 146 -2.52 -20.18 -10.60
C THR A 146 -1.82 -20.44 -9.27
N LEU A 147 -0.97 -19.52 -8.82
CA LEU A 147 -0.24 -19.63 -7.56
C LEU A 147 -1.16 -19.46 -6.34
N LEU A 148 -2.15 -18.59 -6.47
CA LEU A 148 -3.14 -18.34 -5.42
C LEU A 148 -4.19 -19.46 -5.30
N LEU A 149 -4.36 -20.33 -6.30
CA LEU A 149 -5.28 -21.48 -6.25
C LEU A 149 -4.90 -22.52 -5.19
N ASN A 150 -3.62 -22.63 -4.85
CA ASN A 150 -3.12 -23.64 -3.90
C ASN A 150 -3.18 -23.20 -2.42
N ARG A 151 -3.83 -22.06 -2.12
CA ARG A 151 -3.88 -21.53 -0.77
C ARG A 151 -4.76 -22.37 0.16
N ALA A 152 -4.31 -22.58 1.39
CA ALA A 152 -5.20 -23.02 2.47
C ALA A 152 -6.14 -21.87 2.85
N LYS A 153 -7.39 -22.19 3.23
CA LYS A 153 -8.31 -21.19 3.80
C LYS A 153 -7.71 -20.65 5.10
N ASN A 154 -7.81 -19.34 5.33
CA ASN A 154 -7.39 -18.64 6.56
C ASN A 154 -5.87 -18.48 6.78
N GLN A 155 -5.08 -18.33 5.72
CA GLN A 155 -3.67 -17.92 5.82
C GLN A 155 -3.46 -16.58 5.13
N PHE A 156 -2.65 -15.70 5.73
CA PHE A 156 -2.14 -14.54 5.00
C PHE A 156 -1.23 -15.00 3.88
N ILE A 157 -1.30 -14.28 2.77
CA ILE A 157 -0.39 -14.47 1.66
C ILE A 157 0.64 -13.36 1.71
N ILE A 158 1.92 -13.71 1.67
CA ILE A 158 3.00 -12.77 1.47
C ILE A 158 3.37 -12.82 -0.01
N LEU A 159 3.21 -11.69 -0.69
CA LEU A 159 3.67 -11.52 -2.05
C LEU A 159 5.03 -10.81 -2.04
N ILE A 160 6.10 -11.54 -2.35
CA ILE A 160 7.42 -10.96 -2.58
C ILE A 160 7.47 -10.49 -4.03
N ASN A 161 7.32 -9.19 -4.23
CA ASN A 161 7.07 -8.60 -5.53
C ASN A 161 8.34 -8.04 -6.18
N PHE A 162 8.59 -8.47 -7.42
CA PHE A 162 9.63 -7.95 -8.32
C PHE A 162 9.06 -7.29 -9.58
N SER A 163 7.75 -7.27 -9.73
CA SER A 163 7.03 -6.78 -10.91
C SER A 163 6.37 -5.43 -10.64
N GLU A 164 6.25 -4.58 -11.66
CA GLU A 164 5.44 -3.34 -11.60
C GLU A 164 3.94 -3.63 -11.52
N LYS A 165 3.51 -4.78 -12.03
CA LYS A 165 2.12 -5.20 -11.90
C LYS A 165 1.93 -5.73 -10.49
N ILE A 166 1.31 -4.91 -9.63
CA ILE A 166 0.60 -5.39 -8.46
C ILE A 166 -0.77 -5.81 -8.97
N PRO A 167 -1.04 -7.13 -9.13
CA PRO A 167 -2.36 -7.58 -9.55
C PRO A 167 -3.43 -7.09 -8.57
N SER A 168 -4.69 -7.10 -9.01
CA SER A 168 -5.81 -6.98 -8.09
C SER A 168 -5.83 -8.24 -7.24
N ILE A 169 -5.28 -8.15 -6.04
CA ILE A 169 -5.12 -9.29 -5.13
C ILE A 169 -6.22 -9.19 -4.06
N PRO A 170 -6.83 -10.32 -3.62
CA PRO A 170 -7.72 -10.33 -2.45
C PRO A 170 -7.08 -9.66 -1.22
N GLY A 171 -7.89 -9.09 -0.34
CA GLY A 171 -7.44 -8.29 0.82
C GLY A 171 -6.50 -9.00 1.82
N GLU A 172 -6.39 -10.31 1.74
CA GLU A 172 -5.57 -11.13 2.64
C GLU A 172 -4.05 -11.10 2.28
N VAL A 173 -3.61 -10.19 1.40
CA VAL A 173 -2.26 -10.23 0.83
C VAL A 173 -1.40 -9.05 1.24
N ILE A 174 -0.28 -9.39 1.88
CA ILE A 174 0.75 -8.48 2.31
C ILE A 174 1.83 -8.46 1.23
N VAL A 175 2.10 -7.28 0.66
CA VAL A 175 3.08 -7.13 -0.41
C VAL A 175 4.39 -6.59 0.16
N PHE A 176 5.48 -7.30 -0.10
CA PHE A 176 6.84 -6.83 0.19
C PHE A 176 7.64 -6.69 -1.09
N SER A 177 8.52 -5.70 -1.14
CA SER A 177 9.44 -5.53 -2.27
C SER A 177 10.54 -6.59 -2.21
N GLY A 178 10.66 -7.39 -3.25
CA GLY A 178 11.76 -8.34 -3.38
C GLY A 178 13.12 -7.64 -3.45
N TYR A 179 13.17 -6.43 -4.02
CA TYR A 179 14.41 -5.62 -4.09
C TYR A 179 14.86 -5.15 -2.71
N GLU A 180 13.94 -4.68 -1.87
CA GLU A 180 14.26 -4.27 -0.50
C GLU A 180 14.82 -5.46 0.30
N ILE A 181 14.27 -6.67 0.10
CA ILE A 181 14.81 -7.87 0.76
C ILE A 181 16.22 -8.22 0.24
N LEU A 182 16.47 -8.04 -1.07
CA LEU A 182 17.80 -8.25 -1.65
C LEU A 182 18.85 -7.27 -1.12
N GLU A 183 18.47 -6.03 -0.84
CA GLU A 183 19.36 -4.99 -0.34
C GLU A 183 19.50 -5.07 1.17
N ASP A 184 18.40 -4.91 1.90
CA ASP A 184 18.39 -4.65 3.34
C ASP A 184 18.18 -5.91 4.19
N GLY A 185 17.72 -7.02 3.58
CA GLY A 185 17.44 -8.27 4.29
C GLY A 185 15.99 -8.42 4.73
N PHE A 186 15.72 -9.39 5.60
CA PHE A 186 14.35 -9.78 5.98
C PHE A 186 13.94 -9.37 7.41
N GLU A 187 14.85 -8.84 8.23
CA GLU A 187 14.58 -8.65 9.67
C GLU A 187 13.46 -7.63 9.93
N SER A 188 13.42 -6.51 9.20
CA SER A 188 12.34 -5.51 9.31
C SER A 188 10.97 -6.12 8.95
N PHE A 189 10.91 -6.88 7.86
CA PHE A 189 9.70 -7.57 7.40
C PHE A 189 9.25 -8.65 8.39
N LYS A 190 10.19 -9.40 8.98
CA LYS A 190 9.91 -10.39 10.03
C LYS A 190 9.24 -9.75 11.24
N HIS A 191 9.68 -8.58 11.69
CA HIS A 191 9.03 -7.88 12.81
C HIS A 191 7.59 -7.50 12.48
N ILE A 192 7.33 -7.00 11.28
CA ILE A 192 5.97 -6.71 10.80
C ILE A 192 5.09 -7.96 10.85
N LEU A 193 5.56 -9.07 10.28
CA LEU A 193 4.80 -10.32 10.24
C LEU A 193 4.58 -10.93 11.63
N ARG A 194 5.55 -10.81 12.53
CA ARG A 194 5.42 -11.24 13.92
C ARG A 194 4.25 -10.52 14.61
N ASP A 195 4.14 -9.22 14.39
CA ASP A 195 3.21 -8.35 15.12
C ASP A 195 1.81 -8.31 14.49
N LEU A 196 1.66 -8.57 13.18
CA LEU A 196 0.34 -8.61 12.54
C LEU A 196 -0.60 -9.65 13.20
N PRO A 197 -1.90 -9.33 13.43
CA PRO A 197 -2.86 -10.29 13.97
C PRO A 197 -2.99 -11.51 13.05
N THR A 198 -3.56 -12.62 13.53
CA THR A 198 -3.83 -13.79 12.68
C THR A 198 -4.99 -13.54 11.72
N CYS A 199 -5.08 -14.32 10.63
CA CYS A 199 -6.17 -14.18 9.65
C CYS A 199 -7.53 -14.47 10.32
N SER A 200 -7.58 -15.44 11.23
CA SER A 200 -8.78 -15.77 12.01
C SER A 200 -9.23 -14.59 12.89
N GLU A 201 -8.31 -13.98 13.64
CA GLU A 201 -8.59 -12.79 14.46
C GLU A 201 -9.07 -11.62 13.61
N LEU A 202 -8.47 -11.42 12.43
CA LEU A 202 -8.86 -10.37 11.51
C LEU A 202 -10.29 -10.58 10.98
N ILE A 203 -10.60 -11.80 10.53
CA ILE A 203 -11.94 -12.16 10.05
C ILE A 203 -12.99 -11.95 11.14
N GLU A 204 -12.67 -12.33 12.38
CA GLU A 204 -13.54 -12.11 13.53
C GLU A 204 -13.81 -10.62 13.76
N LYS A 205 -12.76 -9.79 13.82
CA LYS A 205 -12.88 -8.34 13.98
C LYS A 205 -13.71 -7.70 12.86
N VAL A 206 -13.41 -8.00 11.59
CA VAL A 206 -14.15 -7.46 10.44
C VAL A 206 -15.64 -7.85 10.46
N ARG A 207 -15.96 -9.09 10.89
CA ARG A 207 -17.35 -9.53 11.04
C ARG A 207 -18.07 -8.88 12.22
N LEU A 208 -17.32 -8.49 13.25
CA LEU A 208 -17.86 -7.87 14.45
C LEU A 208 -18.23 -6.40 14.22
N VAL A 209 -17.49 -5.68 13.38
CA VAL A 209 -17.70 -4.24 13.10
C VAL A 209 -19.16 -3.90 12.75
N PRO A 210 -19.83 -4.55 11.78
CA PRO A 210 -21.24 -4.26 11.46
C PRO A 210 -22.20 -4.50 12.63
N SER A 211 -21.92 -5.50 13.47
CA SER A 211 -22.75 -5.79 14.64
C SER A 211 -22.64 -4.68 15.69
N ILE A 212 -21.42 -4.22 15.95
CA ILE A 212 -21.16 -3.11 16.88
C ILE A 212 -21.74 -1.79 16.33
N GLU A 213 -21.60 -1.55 15.03
CA GLU A 213 -22.19 -0.41 14.34
C GLU A 213 -23.71 -0.33 14.56
N THR A 214 -24.45 -1.43 14.32
CA THR A 214 -25.89 -1.50 14.56
C THR A 214 -26.23 -1.23 16.02
N LYS A 215 -25.48 -1.82 16.96
CA LYS A 215 -25.71 -1.58 18.40
C LYS A 215 -25.49 -0.11 18.79
N ILE A 216 -24.45 0.54 18.29
CA ILE A 216 -24.19 1.97 18.54
C ILE A 216 -25.38 2.81 18.06
N ILE A 217 -25.89 2.53 16.85
CA ILE A 217 -27.05 3.24 16.28
C ILE A 217 -28.31 3.01 17.13
N GLU A 218 -28.59 1.77 17.53
CA GLU A 218 -29.79 1.42 18.31
C GLU A 218 -29.77 1.99 19.73
N LEU A 219 -28.65 1.87 20.43
CA LEU A 219 -28.48 2.42 21.77
C LEU A 219 -28.48 3.94 21.73
N GLY A 220 -27.86 4.55 20.71
CA GLY A 220 -27.86 5.99 20.49
C GLY A 220 -29.26 6.60 20.39
N LYS A 221 -30.29 5.84 19.99
CA LYS A 221 -31.69 6.31 19.98
C LYS A 221 -32.34 6.41 21.36
N LYS A 222 -31.77 5.73 22.36
CA LYS A 222 -32.37 5.54 23.71
C LYS A 222 -31.64 6.32 24.81
N ILE A 223 -30.48 6.88 24.49
CA ILE A 223 -29.59 7.56 25.43
C ILE A 223 -29.84 9.08 25.38
N GLU A 224 -29.69 9.77 26.51
CA GLU A 224 -29.74 11.24 26.54
C GLU A 224 -28.48 11.86 25.95
N TRP A 225 -28.62 12.96 25.21
CA TRP A 225 -27.50 13.59 24.51
C TRP A 225 -26.40 14.07 25.45
N GLN A 226 -26.74 14.53 26.66
CA GLN A 226 -25.77 15.01 27.66
C GLN A 226 -24.83 13.89 28.15
N PHE A 227 -25.34 12.66 28.26
CA PHE A 227 -24.51 11.52 28.62
C PHE A 227 -23.55 11.17 27.49
N PHE A 228 -24.03 11.21 26.24
CA PHE A 228 -23.16 11.00 25.10
C PHE A 228 -22.06 12.08 25.01
N GLU A 229 -22.44 13.34 25.24
CA GLU A 229 -21.53 14.49 25.21
C GLU A 229 -20.45 14.47 26.28
N ASN A 230 -20.79 14.13 27.51
CA ASN A 230 -19.86 14.24 28.64
C ASN A 230 -19.17 12.91 29.00
N GLU A 231 -19.87 11.79 28.89
CA GLU A 231 -19.39 10.52 29.42
C GLU A 231 -18.86 9.57 28.35
N ILE A 232 -19.50 9.52 27.18
CA ILE A 232 -19.10 8.61 26.10
C ILE A 232 -17.92 9.18 25.31
N SER A 233 -17.94 10.46 24.94
CA SER A 233 -16.83 11.12 24.23
C SER A 233 -15.51 11.02 25.00
N ASN A 234 -15.54 11.34 26.30
CA ASN A 234 -14.38 11.27 27.20
C ASN A 234 -13.89 9.84 27.37
N PHE A 235 -14.81 8.87 27.51
CA PHE A 235 -14.47 7.46 27.57
C PHE A 235 -13.77 7.01 26.27
N ILE A 236 -14.34 7.28 25.11
CA ILE A 236 -13.76 6.89 23.82
C ILE A 236 -12.36 7.49 23.66
N MET A 237 -12.19 8.77 23.98
CA MET A 237 -10.88 9.41 23.87
C MET A 237 -9.85 8.89 24.87
N HIS A 238 -10.29 8.53 26.08
CA HIS A 238 -9.44 7.86 27.04
C HIS A 238 -8.97 6.50 26.52
N GLU A 239 -9.89 5.64 26.07
CA GLU A 239 -9.57 4.32 25.52
C GLU A 239 -8.63 4.41 24.32
N ILE A 240 -8.92 5.34 23.40
CA ILE A 240 -8.07 5.53 22.24
C ILE A 240 -6.68 6.02 22.66
N LYS A 241 -6.52 6.82 23.71
CA LYS A 241 -5.19 7.26 24.21
C LYS A 241 -4.47 6.18 25.04
N SER A 242 -5.19 5.39 25.82
CA SER A 242 -4.61 4.38 26.73
C SER A 242 -4.14 3.11 26.02
N ARG A 243 -4.77 2.73 24.90
CA ARG A 243 -4.49 1.46 24.20
C ARG A 243 -3.37 1.52 23.17
N SER A 244 -2.16 1.88 23.61
CA SER A 244 -1.01 2.13 22.71
C SER A 244 -0.59 0.91 21.88
N GLU A 245 -0.67 -0.28 22.46
CA GLU A 245 -0.31 -1.52 21.77
C GLU A 245 -1.33 -1.85 20.67
N GLN A 246 -2.62 -1.85 20.99
CA GLN A 246 -3.67 -2.10 20.00
C GLN A 246 -3.66 -1.04 18.90
N ARG A 247 -3.34 0.22 19.22
CA ARG A 247 -3.15 1.27 18.21
C ARG A 247 -2.02 0.95 17.25
N TYR A 248 -0.88 0.48 17.76
CA TYR A 248 0.25 0.08 16.93
C TYR A 248 -0.13 -1.09 16.01
N LEU A 249 -0.77 -2.12 16.56
CA LEU A 249 -1.26 -3.27 15.79
C LEU A 249 -2.27 -2.87 14.72
N TYR A 250 -3.18 -1.96 15.04
CA TYR A 250 -4.16 -1.46 14.08
C TYR A 250 -3.51 -0.61 12.98
N TRP A 251 -2.53 0.22 13.34
CA TRP A 251 -1.75 0.99 12.36
C TRP A 251 -0.98 0.07 11.40
N LEU A 252 -0.34 -0.99 11.91
CA LEU A 252 0.31 -2.01 11.08
C LEU A 252 -0.69 -2.66 10.12
N LEU A 253 -1.86 -3.07 10.64
CA LEU A 253 -2.91 -3.68 9.83
C LEU A 253 -3.33 -2.75 8.67
N LEU A 254 -3.63 -1.48 8.95
CA LEU A 254 -4.08 -0.51 7.94
C LEU A 254 -3.03 -0.23 6.85
N ASN A 255 -1.75 -0.38 7.16
CA ASN A 255 -0.66 -0.20 6.19
C ASN A 255 -0.45 -1.41 5.28
N HIS A 256 -0.75 -2.61 5.78
CA HIS A 256 -0.53 -3.86 5.05
C HIS A 256 -1.81 -4.47 4.45
N HIS A 257 -2.99 -3.91 4.77
CA HIS A 257 -4.31 -4.31 4.25
C HIS A 257 -5.08 -3.12 3.67
N PRO A 258 -4.84 -2.74 2.40
CA PRO A 258 -5.41 -1.53 1.77
C PRO A 258 -6.94 -1.48 1.72
N GLU A 259 -7.62 -2.62 1.74
CA GLU A 259 -9.07 -2.71 1.75
C GLU A 259 -9.68 -2.32 3.10
N LEU A 260 -8.95 -2.53 4.19
CA LEU A 260 -9.35 -2.11 5.54
C LEU A 260 -8.98 -0.64 5.79
N LYS A 261 -8.06 -0.09 4.99
CA LYS A 261 -7.56 1.28 5.13
C LYS A 261 -8.64 2.34 4.91
N HIS A 262 -9.68 2.03 4.13
CA HIS A 262 -10.61 3.03 3.61
C HIS A 262 -12.07 2.79 4.03
N ILE A 263 -12.72 3.85 4.54
CA ILE A 263 -14.18 3.92 4.63
C ILE A 263 -14.69 4.83 3.53
N LEU A 264 -15.56 4.31 2.67
CA LEU A 264 -16.17 5.10 1.59
C LEU A 264 -17.37 5.88 2.11
N VAL A 265 -17.31 7.21 1.98
CA VAL A 265 -18.41 8.11 2.35
C VAL A 265 -18.95 8.86 1.14
N ASN A 266 -20.19 9.35 1.22
CA ASN A 266 -20.79 10.11 0.12
C ASN A 266 -20.24 11.54 0.10
N ALA A 267 -19.80 12.04 -1.06
CA ALA A 267 -19.32 13.40 -1.23
C ALA A 267 -20.43 14.46 -1.00
N GLY A 268 -21.68 14.16 -1.41
CA GLY A 268 -22.81 15.07 -1.29
C GLY A 268 -24.19 14.39 -1.16
N GLY A 269 -25.22 15.21 -0.89
CA GLY A 269 -26.62 14.78 -0.76
C GLY A 269 -27.46 15.04 -2.01
N ALA A 270 -28.25 14.02 -2.39
CA ALA A 270 -29.19 13.99 -3.52
C ALA A 270 -28.58 14.08 -4.94
N GLY A 271 -28.24 12.93 -5.52
CA GLY A 271 -28.24 12.75 -6.98
C GLY A 271 -26.91 12.45 -7.67
N LYS A 272 -25.76 12.53 -6.99
CA LYS A 272 -24.46 12.05 -7.50
C LYS A 272 -23.75 11.22 -6.44
N ALA A 273 -23.45 9.96 -6.77
CA ALA A 273 -22.81 9.00 -5.88
C ALA A 273 -21.28 9.08 -5.98
N ASP A 274 -20.72 10.28 -5.94
CA ASP A 274 -19.27 10.43 -5.79
C ASP A 274 -18.91 9.95 -4.38
N LYS A 275 -18.00 8.98 -4.29
CA LYS A 275 -17.52 8.41 -3.03
C LYS A 275 -16.16 9.03 -2.69
N LEU A 276 -16.02 9.50 -1.46
CA LEU A 276 -14.74 9.97 -0.92
C LEU A 276 -14.18 8.88 0.02
N PRO A 277 -12.90 8.49 -0.14
CA PRO A 277 -12.27 7.54 0.75
C PRO A 277 -11.71 8.26 1.99
N ILE A 278 -12.18 7.85 3.17
CA ILE A 278 -11.58 8.20 4.45
C ILE A 278 -10.46 7.21 4.75
N ILE A 279 -9.22 7.70 4.86
CA ILE A 279 -8.07 6.90 5.29
C ILE A 279 -8.06 6.84 6.82
N LEU A 280 -8.30 5.67 7.39
CA LEU A 280 -8.47 5.50 8.83
C LEU A 280 -7.20 5.81 9.64
N SER A 281 -6.03 5.48 9.10
CA SER A 281 -4.75 5.75 9.78
C SER A 281 -4.48 7.26 9.90
N GLU A 282 -4.89 8.04 8.91
CA GLU A 282 -4.81 9.51 8.96
C GLU A 282 -5.79 10.08 9.98
N TYR A 283 -7.03 9.57 10.02
CA TYR A 283 -8.03 10.00 11.01
C TYR A 283 -7.56 9.72 12.45
N LEU A 284 -6.99 8.53 12.71
CA LEU A 284 -6.44 8.18 14.01
C LEU A 284 -5.28 9.10 14.41
N SER A 285 -4.36 9.36 13.48
CA SER A 285 -3.24 10.29 13.69
C SER A 285 -3.73 11.71 13.99
N ASP A 286 -4.64 12.22 13.16
CA ASP A 286 -5.20 13.55 13.30
C ASP A 286 -6.12 13.69 14.52
N MET A 287 -6.67 12.61 15.07
CA MET A 287 -7.43 12.65 16.32
C MET A 287 -6.52 12.78 17.55
N LEU A 288 -5.35 12.14 17.53
CA LEU A 288 -4.42 12.11 18.65
C LEU A 288 -3.48 13.31 18.73
N ARG A 289 -3.34 14.08 17.65
CA ARG A 289 -2.55 15.31 17.65
C ARG A 289 -3.14 16.29 18.70
N GLU A 290 -2.33 17.17 19.29
CA GLU A 290 -2.80 18.23 20.21
C GLU A 290 -2.49 19.63 19.64
N PRO A 291 -3.28 20.68 19.94
CA PRO A 291 -4.52 20.68 20.73
C PRO A 291 -5.76 20.32 19.88
N ALA A 292 -6.73 19.62 20.48
CA ALA A 292 -8.00 19.25 19.87
C ALA A 292 -9.17 19.56 20.81
N THR A 293 -10.28 20.07 20.26
CA THR A 293 -11.55 20.23 20.96
C THR A 293 -12.47 19.08 20.58
N MET A 294 -13.19 18.59 21.57
CA MET A 294 -14.12 17.48 21.43
C MET A 294 -15.53 18.04 21.51
N ASP A 295 -16.37 17.66 20.55
CA ASP A 295 -17.78 17.98 20.56
C ASP A 295 -18.54 16.70 20.23
N ALA A 296 -19.17 16.07 21.21
CA ALA A 296 -20.03 14.94 20.91
C ALA A 296 -21.40 15.46 20.45
N LYS A 297 -22.06 14.73 19.57
CA LYS A 297 -23.40 15.09 19.10
C LYS A 297 -24.23 13.83 18.88
N LEU A 298 -25.34 13.74 19.60
CA LEU A 298 -26.27 12.62 19.46
C LEU A 298 -27.31 12.93 18.39
N TYR A 299 -27.30 12.19 17.28
CA TYR A 299 -28.30 12.28 16.21
C TYR A 299 -29.03 10.95 16.10
N SER A 300 -30.26 10.91 16.60
CA SER A 300 -31.07 9.69 16.60
C SER A 300 -31.66 9.37 15.21
N THR A 301 -31.88 10.37 14.34
CA THR A 301 -32.44 10.20 12.98
C THR A 301 -32.12 11.31 11.95
N THR A 302 -31.37 12.37 12.29
CA THR A 302 -31.47 13.68 11.59
C THR A 302 -30.27 14.17 10.77
N LYS A 303 -29.26 13.32 10.47
CA LYS A 303 -28.03 13.62 9.69
C LYS A 303 -27.11 14.73 10.24
N VAL A 304 -25.81 14.62 9.92
CA VAL A 304 -24.82 15.69 10.16
C VAL A 304 -24.73 16.57 8.92
N THR A 305 -24.98 17.87 9.09
CA THR A 305 -25.10 18.87 8.02
C THR A 305 -24.08 20.00 8.16
N ASN A 306 -23.96 20.84 7.13
CA ASN A 306 -23.10 22.03 7.15
C ASN A 306 -23.43 22.97 8.31
N THR A 307 -24.70 23.10 8.67
CA THR A 307 -25.13 23.88 9.85
C THR A 307 -24.58 23.34 11.17
N THR A 308 -24.31 22.05 11.26
CA THR A 308 -23.60 21.47 12.41
C THR A 308 -22.16 21.97 12.42
N MET A 309 -21.45 21.89 11.29
CA MET A 309 -20.07 22.37 11.20
C MET A 309 -19.95 23.86 11.52
N GLU A 310 -20.88 24.68 11.05
CA GLU A 310 -20.90 26.12 11.34
C GLU A 310 -21.00 26.40 12.84
N LYS A 311 -21.91 25.70 13.54
CA LYS A 311 -22.05 25.81 15.00
C LYS A 311 -20.76 25.44 15.71
N VAL A 312 -20.15 24.30 15.35
CA VAL A 312 -18.94 23.84 16.03
C VAL A 312 -17.73 24.73 15.69
N THR A 313 -17.63 25.21 14.45
CA THR A 313 -16.59 26.16 14.04
C THR A 313 -16.74 27.50 14.76
N HIS A 314 -17.97 27.97 14.98
CA HIS A 314 -18.24 29.18 15.75
C HIS A 314 -17.80 29.03 17.22
N HIS A 315 -18.01 27.85 17.83
CA HIS A 315 -17.48 27.55 19.16
C HIS A 315 -15.95 27.58 19.20
N MET A 316 -15.26 27.11 18.15
CA MET A 316 -13.79 27.23 18.07
C MET A 316 -13.34 28.70 18.06
N LEU A 317 -14.01 29.54 17.27
CA LEU A 317 -13.64 30.96 17.09
C LEU A 317 -13.86 31.80 18.35
N LEU A 318 -14.87 31.46 19.15
CA LEU A 318 -15.19 32.15 20.41
C LEU A 318 -14.35 31.67 21.60
N SER A 319 -13.79 30.46 21.54
CA SER A 319 -12.93 29.97 22.61
C SER A 319 -11.57 30.67 22.54
N ASP A 320 -11.10 31.27 23.64
CA ASP A 320 -9.71 31.77 23.81
C ASP A 320 -8.64 30.66 23.68
N SER A 321 -9.05 29.46 23.29
CA SER A 321 -8.20 28.30 23.16
C SER A 321 -7.50 28.32 21.80
N LYS A 322 -6.21 27.90 21.78
CA LYS A 322 -5.43 27.63 20.56
C LYS A 322 -5.96 26.40 19.80
N THR A 323 -7.26 26.13 19.82
CA THR A 323 -7.84 24.92 19.25
C THR A 323 -7.67 24.90 17.75
N THR A 324 -6.92 23.91 17.28
CA THR A 324 -6.62 23.74 15.86
C THR A 324 -7.54 22.75 15.16
N ARG A 325 -8.23 21.88 15.92
CA ARG A 325 -9.05 20.76 15.42
C ARG A 325 -10.28 20.50 16.27
N VAL A 326 -11.32 19.98 15.64
CA VAL A 326 -12.57 19.54 16.27
C VAL A 326 -12.83 18.08 15.95
N ILE A 327 -13.20 17.32 16.97
CA ILE A 327 -13.64 15.93 16.85
C ILE A 327 -15.13 15.87 17.15
N ILE A 328 -15.94 15.46 16.18
CA ILE A 328 -17.38 15.23 16.30
C ILE A 328 -17.65 13.73 16.46
N PHE A 329 -18.19 13.32 17.60
CA PHE A 329 -18.71 11.97 17.78
C PHE A 329 -20.18 11.91 17.39
N THR A 330 -20.58 10.93 16.58
CA THR A 330 -21.99 10.76 16.20
C THR A 330 -22.42 9.31 16.08
N THR A 331 -23.70 9.05 16.40
CA THR A 331 -24.35 7.74 16.30
C THR A 331 -25.04 7.51 14.96
N THR A 332 -24.93 8.44 13.99
CA THR A 332 -25.44 8.25 12.62
C THR A 332 -24.31 8.11 11.61
N ASN A 333 -24.59 7.44 10.49
CA ASN A 333 -23.70 7.40 9.32
C ASN A 333 -24.09 8.40 8.24
N ASP A 334 -25.25 9.04 8.37
CA ASP A 334 -25.72 10.03 7.39
C ASP A 334 -25.06 11.39 7.65
N VAL A 335 -24.07 11.72 6.84
CA VAL A 335 -23.28 12.94 6.91
C VAL A 335 -23.23 13.54 5.51
N THR A 336 -23.73 14.76 5.35
CA THR A 336 -23.82 15.43 4.03
C THR A 336 -22.72 16.45 3.79
N CYS A 337 -21.86 16.69 4.78
CA CYS A 337 -20.85 17.76 4.76
C CYS A 337 -19.42 17.24 4.52
N TRP A 338 -19.26 16.04 3.95
CA TRP A 338 -17.94 15.44 3.72
C TRP A 338 -17.08 16.26 2.75
N GLU A 339 -17.67 16.83 1.69
CA GLU A 339 -16.94 17.70 0.76
C GLU A 339 -16.22 18.85 1.47
N ASP A 340 -16.87 19.49 2.43
CA ASP A 340 -16.30 20.59 3.21
C ASP A 340 -15.19 20.09 4.15
N VAL A 341 -15.37 18.92 4.77
CA VAL A 341 -14.34 18.26 5.60
C VAL A 341 -13.07 18.00 4.77
N PHE A 342 -13.21 17.43 3.57
CA PHE A 342 -12.08 17.16 2.68
C PHE A 342 -11.48 18.45 2.09
N SER A 343 -12.30 19.47 1.83
CA SER A 343 -11.84 20.80 1.39
C SER A 343 -10.96 21.45 2.46
N ALA A 344 -11.38 21.40 3.72
CA ALA A 344 -10.57 21.86 4.84
C ALA A 344 -9.26 21.08 4.95
N LYS A 345 -9.29 19.75 4.81
CA LYS A 345 -8.07 18.93 4.80
C LYS A 345 -7.08 19.38 3.73
N ARG A 346 -7.54 19.57 2.49
CA ARG A 346 -6.67 20.05 1.39
C ARG A 346 -6.03 21.40 1.70
N LYS A 347 -6.76 22.30 2.35
CA LYS A 347 -6.27 23.63 2.72
C LYS A 347 -5.24 23.60 3.85
N TYR A 348 -5.45 22.79 4.88
CA TYR A 348 -4.63 22.82 6.11
C TYR A 348 -3.59 21.69 6.19
N GLY A 349 -3.66 20.69 5.32
CA GLY A 349 -2.79 19.50 5.34
C GLY A 349 -3.17 18.45 6.39
N TYR A 350 -4.23 18.66 7.16
CA TYR A 350 -4.76 17.75 8.19
C TYR A 350 -6.27 17.91 8.32
N PHE A 351 -6.97 16.91 8.87
CA PHE A 351 -8.40 17.00 9.15
C PHE A 351 -8.66 17.99 10.29
N LYS A 352 -9.04 19.22 9.92
CA LYS A 352 -9.48 20.24 10.89
C LYS A 352 -10.77 19.82 11.62
N LEU A 353 -11.62 19.06 10.94
CA LEU A 353 -12.84 18.48 11.47
C LEU A 353 -12.81 16.96 11.26
N LEU A 354 -12.92 16.20 12.35
CA LEU A 354 -12.98 14.74 12.34
C LEU A 354 -14.38 14.32 12.76
N ILE A 355 -15.16 13.72 11.86
CA ILE A 355 -16.50 13.21 12.18
C ILE A 355 -16.39 11.70 12.37
N LEU A 356 -16.55 11.23 13.59
CA LEU A 356 -16.54 9.82 13.97
C LEU A 356 -17.98 9.31 13.95
N THR A 357 -18.40 8.78 12.81
CA THR A 357 -19.70 8.14 12.63
C THR A 357 -19.80 6.81 13.37
N ALA A 358 -20.99 6.25 13.49
CA ALA A 358 -21.18 4.92 14.07
C ALA A 358 -20.27 3.87 13.40
N ARG A 359 -20.10 3.96 12.07
CA ARG A 359 -19.17 3.12 11.31
C ARG A 359 -17.70 3.33 11.71
N ILE A 360 -17.25 4.58 11.82
CA ILE A 360 -15.86 4.85 12.19
C ILE A 360 -15.61 4.43 13.66
N LEU A 361 -16.58 4.66 14.54
CA LEU A 361 -16.49 4.27 15.95
C LEU A 361 -16.51 2.76 16.14
N SER A 362 -17.28 2.01 15.37
CA SER A 362 -17.26 0.55 15.43
C SER A 362 -15.93 -0.01 14.95
N GLU A 363 -15.36 0.52 13.87
CA GLU A 363 -14.01 0.15 13.40
C GLU A 363 -12.96 0.39 14.48
N ILE A 364 -12.92 1.61 15.04
CA ILE A 364 -11.92 1.97 16.07
C ILE A 364 -12.12 1.13 17.33
N SER A 365 -13.35 0.98 17.83
CA SER A 365 -13.61 0.26 19.09
C SER A 365 -13.40 -1.24 18.99
N VAL A 366 -13.67 -1.85 17.84
CA VAL A 366 -13.39 -3.28 17.61
C VAL A 366 -11.89 -3.51 17.50
N HIS A 367 -11.18 -2.73 16.68
CA HIS A 367 -9.75 -2.93 16.47
C HIS A 367 -8.89 -2.53 17.67
N LEU A 368 -9.36 -1.58 18.49
CA LEU A 368 -8.74 -1.24 19.77
C LEU A 368 -9.33 -2.03 20.96
N GLU A 369 -10.22 -2.99 20.72
CA GLU A 369 -10.70 -3.95 21.72
C GLU A 369 -11.45 -3.33 22.92
N PHE A 370 -12.10 -2.16 22.75
CA PHE A 370 -12.93 -1.53 23.79
C PHE A 370 -14.44 -1.52 23.45
N HIS A 371 -14.85 -2.25 22.42
CA HIS A 371 -16.22 -2.26 21.94
C HIS A 371 -17.21 -2.82 22.98
N THR A 372 -16.81 -3.81 23.80
CA THR A 372 -17.68 -4.36 24.84
C THR A 372 -17.97 -3.32 25.91
N GLU A 373 -16.93 -2.66 26.41
CA GLU A 373 -16.98 -1.60 27.41
C GLU A 373 -17.78 -0.40 26.88
N LEU A 374 -17.61 -0.04 25.60
CA LEU A 374 -18.41 1.00 24.96
C LEU A 374 -19.91 0.65 24.99
N ILE A 375 -20.27 -0.56 24.58
CA ILE A 375 -21.66 -1.02 24.54
C ILE A 375 -22.26 -1.11 25.95
N GLU A 376 -21.52 -1.65 26.93
CA GLU A 376 -21.95 -1.72 28.33
C GLU A 376 -22.19 -0.31 28.91
N LYS A 377 -21.27 0.62 28.66
CA LYS A 377 -21.40 2.01 29.12
C LYS A 377 -22.62 2.69 28.51
N MET A 378 -22.89 2.46 27.23
CA MET A 378 -24.11 2.92 26.55
C MET A 378 -25.38 2.28 27.12
N GLN A 379 -25.37 0.98 27.41
CA GLN A 379 -26.52 0.24 27.95
C GLN A 379 -26.86 0.63 29.40
N SER A 380 -25.86 0.89 30.22
CA SER A 380 -26.02 1.22 31.66
C SER A 380 -26.90 2.44 31.92
N ARG A 381 -27.13 3.27 30.91
CA ARG A 381 -27.94 4.51 30.98
C ARG A 381 -29.30 4.42 30.30
N ILE A 382 -29.65 3.28 29.72
CA ILE A 382 -31.00 3.08 29.23
C ILE A 382 -31.89 2.85 30.45
N PRO A 383 -32.90 3.70 30.72
CA PRO A 383 -33.82 3.48 31.83
C PRO A 383 -34.42 2.08 31.67
N HIS A 384 -34.25 1.20 32.68
CA HIS A 384 -35.02 -0.03 32.72
C HIS A 384 -36.48 0.37 32.76
N SER A 385 -37.19 0.12 31.65
CA SER A 385 -38.64 0.28 31.61
C SER A 385 -39.20 -0.50 32.78
N LYS A 386 -39.83 0.19 33.74
CA LYS A 386 -40.62 -0.44 34.79
C LYS A 386 -41.56 -1.41 34.09
N THR A 387 -41.34 -2.71 34.27
CA THR A 387 -42.33 -3.73 34.03
C THR A 387 -43.51 -3.39 34.93
N SER A 388 -44.53 -2.79 34.35
CA SER A 388 -45.83 -2.59 34.97
C SER A 388 -46.41 -3.96 35.33
N GLY A 389 -46.42 -4.26 36.62
CA GLY A 389 -47.27 -5.29 37.21
C GLY A 389 -48.71 -4.82 37.32
#